data_AF-A0A7J7U9A5-F1
#
_entry.id   AF-A0A7J7U9A5-F1
#
_cell.length_a   1.000
_cell.length_b   1.000
_cell.length_c   1.000
_cell.angle_alpha   90.00
_cell.angle_beta   90.00
_cell.angle_gamma   90.00
#
_symmetry.space_group_name_H-M   'P 1'
#
loop_
_entity.id
_entity.type
_entity.pdbx_description
1 polymer ?
#
loop_
_entity_poly.entity_id
_entity_poly.type
_entity_poly.pdbx_seq_one_letter_code
_entity_poly.pdbx_strand_id
1 'polypeptide(L)'
;MDRPGTVATQLQECLHLLQQLAEAPGAPAQDQRRDEDQPQGAALPDELRTLLQEAKGMAWPFVPEKWQYKPTTGPEDRANLQDLVGAGLQQLLVSLKVAILDGDSATAAAILFLSDRLLYGLDTSHQLLRVAKALHRLWPATPMAPQLVIRQARVALNAGKLLKAEYILSSLIRSEGAAGSWLYRHESDRVLVQSVCVQVRGQILQKLGMWHEAAELLRTSIVGFLALPQPDKKGVSASLGILADICASMSEQDYEKFKNHPHVALGLTRDCAHRLLLAAEACKLAAAFSPYTPLFVLTAMMLFC
;
A
#
# COMPACT_ATOMS: atom_id res chain seq x y z
N MET A 1 -2.75 -9.49 -19.64
CA MET A 1 -2.78 -8.22 -18.89
C MET A 1 -4.03 -7.49 -19.30
N ASP A 2 -4.91 -7.21 -18.34
CA ASP A 2 -6.13 -6.45 -18.60
C ASP A 2 -5.79 -5.01 -18.96
N ARG A 3 -6.52 -4.45 -19.93
CA ARG A 3 -6.31 -3.06 -20.33
C ARG A 3 -6.83 -2.15 -19.21
N PRO A 4 -6.07 -1.11 -18.79
CA PRO A 4 -6.50 -0.17 -17.74
C PRO A 4 -7.90 0.42 -17.96
N GLY A 5 -8.28 0.65 -19.23
CA GLY A 5 -9.62 1.11 -19.60
C GLY A 5 -10.75 0.13 -19.23
N THR A 6 -10.55 -1.17 -19.42
CA THR A 6 -11.54 -2.21 -19.07
C THR A 6 -11.76 -2.28 -17.57
N VAL A 7 -10.66 -2.27 -16.81
CA VAL A 7 -10.68 -2.29 -15.34
C VAL A 7 -11.37 -1.05 -14.77
N ALA A 8 -11.07 0.13 -15.31
CA ALA A 8 -11.72 1.38 -14.90
C ALA A 8 -13.25 1.34 -15.14
N THR A 9 -13.69 0.79 -16.28
CA THR A 9 -15.12 0.63 -16.59
C THR A 9 -15.81 -0.31 -15.59
N GLN A 10 -15.21 -1.46 -15.29
CA GLN A 10 -15.77 -2.41 -14.31
C GLN A 10 -15.88 -1.81 -12.90
N LEU A 11 -14.89 -1.04 -12.46
CA LEU A 11 -14.95 -0.30 -11.19
C LEU A 11 -16.03 0.78 -11.22
N GLN A 12 -16.22 1.45 -12.35
CA GLN A 12 -17.28 2.44 -12.52
C GLN A 12 -18.67 1.79 -12.51
N GLU A 13 -18.85 0.60 -13.07
CA GLU A 13 -20.09 -0.18 -12.94
C GLU A 13 -20.37 -0.53 -11.46
N CYS A 14 -19.38 -1.03 -10.74
CA CYS A 14 -19.52 -1.33 -9.30
C CYS A 14 -19.90 -0.09 -8.50
N LEU A 15 -19.35 1.08 -8.85
CA LEU A 15 -19.71 2.35 -8.23
C LEU A 15 -21.18 2.71 -8.48
N HIS A 16 -21.66 2.60 -9.72
CA HIS A 16 -23.06 2.88 -10.04
C HIS A 16 -24.02 1.95 -9.28
N LEU A 17 -23.69 0.66 -9.18
CA LEU A 17 -24.47 -0.30 -8.41
C LEU A 17 -24.58 0.10 -6.93
N LEU A 18 -23.47 0.48 -6.30
CA LEU A 18 -23.48 0.95 -4.90
C LEU A 18 -24.32 2.23 -4.72
N GLN A 19 -24.31 3.13 -5.70
CA GLN A 19 -25.12 4.35 -5.68
C GLN A 19 -26.61 4.04 -5.79
N GLN A 20 -26.99 3.14 -6.70
CA GLN A 20 -28.38 2.68 -6.85
C GLN A 20 -28.90 2.00 -5.57
N LEU A 21 -28.07 1.14 -4.95
CA LEU A 21 -28.42 0.48 -3.68
C LEU A 21 -28.59 1.48 -2.52
N ALA A 22 -27.85 2.60 -2.53
CA ALA A 22 -28.00 3.65 -1.53
C ALA A 22 -29.27 4.50 -1.70
N GLU A 23 -29.78 4.60 -2.93
CA GLU A 23 -30.99 5.38 -3.27
C GLU A 23 -32.29 4.57 -3.13
N ALA A 24 -32.21 3.24 -3.02
CA ALA A 24 -33.35 2.35 -2.80
C ALA A 24 -33.43 1.89 -1.33
N PRO A 25 -34.12 2.62 -0.44
CA PRO A 25 -34.31 2.22 0.96
C PRO A 25 -35.31 1.06 1.03
N GLY A 26 -34.81 -0.17 1.01
CA GLY A 26 -35.62 -1.39 1.10
C GLY A 26 -34.97 -2.51 0.29
N ALA A 27 -34.36 -3.46 0.99
CA ALA A 27 -33.55 -4.53 0.44
C ALA A 27 -34.18 -5.22 -0.80
N PRO A 28 -33.38 -5.75 -1.74
CA PRO A 28 -33.82 -6.96 -2.40
C PRO A 28 -33.78 -8.06 -1.33
N ALA A 29 -34.95 -8.41 -0.80
CA ALA A 29 -35.18 -9.71 -0.20
C ALA A 29 -34.70 -10.78 -1.21
N GLN A 30 -34.12 -11.86 -0.68
CA GLN A 30 -33.42 -12.95 -1.39
C GLN A 30 -34.24 -13.72 -2.44
N ASP A 31 -35.36 -13.21 -2.96
CA ASP A 31 -36.41 -14.03 -3.56
C ASP A 31 -36.67 -13.83 -5.07
N GLN A 32 -35.81 -13.14 -5.83
CA GLN A 32 -36.02 -12.99 -7.29
C GLN A 32 -34.74 -13.05 -8.16
N ARG A 33 -33.68 -13.75 -7.75
CA ARG A 33 -32.49 -13.92 -8.63
C ARG A 33 -31.89 -15.32 -8.64
N ARG A 34 -32.75 -16.33 -8.74
CA ARG A 34 -32.39 -17.59 -9.40
C ARG A 34 -33.01 -17.54 -10.79
N ASP A 35 -32.22 -17.93 -11.78
CA ASP A 35 -32.55 -18.02 -13.20
C ASP A 35 -32.49 -16.70 -13.99
N GLU A 36 -31.26 -16.37 -14.39
CA GLU A 36 -30.81 -16.28 -15.80
C GLU A 36 -29.54 -15.40 -15.83
N ASP A 37 -28.44 -15.94 -16.40
CA ASP A 37 -27.11 -15.32 -16.50
C ASP A 37 -26.28 -15.13 -15.21
N GLN A 38 -26.01 -16.22 -14.48
CA GLN A 38 -24.71 -16.31 -13.82
C GLN A 38 -23.67 -16.63 -14.90
N PRO A 39 -22.79 -15.68 -15.31
CA PRO A 39 -21.57 -16.10 -15.99
C PRO A 39 -20.89 -17.06 -15.03
N GLN A 40 -20.70 -18.31 -15.47
CA GLN A 40 -19.94 -19.33 -14.74
C GLN A 40 -18.53 -18.76 -14.52
N GLY A 41 -18.38 -18.02 -13.42
CA GLY A 41 -17.12 -17.39 -13.06
C GLY A 41 -16.15 -18.53 -12.80
N ALA A 42 -15.11 -18.63 -13.62
CA ALA A 42 -14.00 -19.53 -13.34
C ALA A 42 -13.61 -19.32 -11.86
N ALA A 43 -13.70 -20.41 -11.09
CA ALA A 43 -13.49 -20.34 -9.64
C ALA A 43 -12.14 -19.66 -9.37
N LEU A 44 -12.11 -18.74 -8.39
CA LEU A 44 -10.86 -18.11 -7.96
C LEU A 44 -9.84 -19.22 -7.62
N PRO A 45 -8.58 -19.12 -8.07
CA PRO A 45 -7.54 -20.05 -7.69
C PRO A 45 -7.48 -20.20 -6.17
N ASP A 46 -7.17 -21.40 -5.66
CA ASP A 46 -7.24 -21.71 -4.23
C ASP A 46 -6.36 -20.78 -3.38
N GLU A 47 -5.20 -20.39 -3.90
CA GLU A 47 -4.30 -19.44 -3.25
C GLU A 47 -4.93 -18.03 -3.13
N LEU A 48 -5.59 -17.56 -4.19
CA LEU A 48 -6.27 -16.27 -4.19
C LEU A 48 -7.52 -16.27 -3.29
N ARG A 49 -8.21 -17.42 -3.20
CA ARG A 49 -9.32 -17.62 -2.27
C ARG A 49 -8.84 -17.57 -0.81
N THR A 50 -7.69 -18.17 -0.52
CA THR A 50 -7.08 -18.15 0.81
C THR A 50 -6.72 -16.72 1.21
N LEU A 51 -6.04 -15.98 0.32
CA LEU A 51 -5.72 -14.56 0.54
C LEU A 51 -6.95 -13.70 0.74
N LEU A 52 -8.04 -13.98 0.02
CA LEU A 52 -9.30 -13.26 0.19
C LEU A 52 -9.91 -13.50 1.57
N GLN A 53 -9.87 -14.73 2.08
CA GLN A 53 -10.34 -15.04 3.43
C GLN A 53 -9.46 -14.40 4.51
N GLU A 54 -8.14 -14.39 4.34
CA GLU A 54 -7.22 -13.70 5.24
C GLU A 54 -7.45 -12.19 5.26
N ALA A 55 -7.62 -11.58 4.08
CA ALA A 55 -7.93 -10.15 3.95
C ALA A 55 -9.28 -9.81 4.61
N LYS A 56 -10.31 -10.64 4.40
CA LYS A 56 -11.63 -10.51 5.06
C LYS A 56 -11.51 -10.67 6.58
N GLY A 57 -10.63 -11.57 7.03
CA GLY A 57 -10.29 -11.80 8.43
C GLY A 57 -9.39 -10.73 9.05
N MET A 58 -9.04 -9.66 8.33
CA MET A 58 -8.14 -8.60 8.81
C MET A 58 -6.81 -9.16 9.32
N ALA A 59 -6.26 -10.16 8.64
CA ALA A 59 -5.05 -10.85 9.08
C ALA A 59 -3.82 -9.92 9.15
N TRP A 60 -3.77 -8.90 8.30
CA TRP A 60 -2.66 -7.96 8.17
C TRP A 60 -3.15 -6.60 7.63
N PRO A 61 -2.55 -5.47 8.03
CA PRO A 61 -2.94 -4.14 7.55
C PRO A 61 -2.49 -3.81 6.12
N PHE A 62 -1.54 -4.57 5.58
CA PHE A 62 -1.04 -4.51 4.21
C PHE A 62 -0.86 -5.91 3.65
N VAL A 63 -1.18 -6.10 2.36
CA VAL A 63 -0.99 -7.39 1.69
C VAL A 63 0.50 -7.73 1.66
N PRO A 64 0.95 -8.79 2.37
CA PRO A 64 2.37 -9.09 2.48
C PRO A 64 2.88 -9.78 1.21
N GLU A 65 4.12 -9.49 0.81
CA GLU A 65 4.82 -10.37 -0.15
C GLU A 65 5.36 -11.61 0.59
N LYS A 66 5.45 -12.76 -0.09
CA LYS A 66 5.93 -14.01 0.52
C LYS A 66 7.35 -13.90 1.10
N TRP A 67 8.21 -13.11 0.47
CA TRP A 67 9.58 -12.86 0.91
C TRP A 67 9.72 -11.76 1.97
N GLN A 68 8.69 -10.93 2.20
CA GLN A 68 8.81 -9.62 2.86
C GLN A 68 9.39 -9.69 4.28
N TYR A 69 8.95 -10.68 5.05
CA TYR A 69 9.28 -10.80 6.48
C TYR A 69 10.18 -12.01 6.80
N LYS A 70 10.47 -12.87 5.82
CA LYS A 70 11.28 -14.08 6.02
C LYS A 70 12.78 -13.76 6.08
N PRO A 71 13.54 -14.25 7.08
CA PRO A 71 14.99 -14.06 7.13
C PRO A 71 15.71 -14.83 6.00
N THR A 72 15.26 -16.05 5.72
CA THR A 72 15.74 -16.91 4.62
C THR A 72 14.58 -17.25 3.70
N THR A 73 14.77 -17.03 2.40
CA THR A 73 13.72 -17.20 1.37
C THR A 73 14.00 -18.41 0.50
N GLY A 74 13.03 -19.32 0.41
CA GLY A 74 13.06 -20.44 -0.52
C GLY A 74 12.66 -20.05 -1.95
N PRO A 75 12.66 -20.99 -2.91
CA PRO A 75 12.20 -20.74 -4.28
C PRO A 75 10.75 -20.26 -4.35
N GLU A 76 9.87 -20.83 -3.52
CA GLU A 76 8.43 -20.51 -3.47
C GLU A 76 8.14 -19.09 -2.95
N ASP A 77 9.06 -18.52 -2.19
CA ASP A 77 8.93 -17.17 -1.61
C ASP A 77 9.26 -16.06 -2.60
N ARG A 78 9.86 -16.41 -3.75
CA ARG A 78 10.30 -15.45 -4.78
C ARG A 78 9.17 -15.04 -5.72
N ALA A 79 8.04 -15.76 -5.69
CA ALA A 79 6.88 -15.41 -6.49
C ALA A 79 6.30 -14.06 -6.05
N ASN A 80 6.08 -13.15 -7.01
CA ASN A 80 5.49 -11.85 -6.75
C ASN A 80 3.97 -12.00 -6.64
N LEU A 81 3.40 -11.53 -5.53
CA LEU A 81 1.97 -11.64 -5.32
C LEU A 81 1.17 -10.84 -6.35
N GLN A 82 1.75 -9.79 -6.91
CA GLN A 82 1.13 -9.00 -7.97
C GLN A 82 0.89 -9.79 -9.25
N ASP A 83 1.69 -10.82 -9.53
CA ASP A 83 1.47 -11.68 -10.71
C ASP A 83 0.25 -12.58 -10.50
N LEU A 84 0.09 -13.13 -9.28
CA LEU A 84 -1.09 -13.91 -8.90
C LEU A 84 -2.37 -13.05 -8.93
N VAL A 85 -2.34 -11.87 -8.30
CA VAL A 85 -3.48 -10.93 -8.30
C VAL A 85 -3.77 -10.42 -9.72
N GLY A 86 -2.73 -10.19 -10.52
CA GLY A 86 -2.85 -9.76 -11.91
C GLY A 86 -3.47 -10.83 -12.81
N ALA A 87 -3.12 -12.10 -12.61
CA ALA A 87 -3.73 -13.21 -13.33
C ALA A 87 -5.21 -13.42 -12.96
N GLY A 88 -5.58 -13.14 -11.70
CA GLY A 88 -6.95 -13.28 -11.21
C GLY A 88 -7.79 -11.99 -11.20
N LEU A 89 -7.31 -10.88 -11.76
CA LEU A 89 -7.94 -9.56 -11.59
C LEU A 89 -9.36 -9.51 -12.15
N GLN A 90 -9.61 -10.05 -13.34
CA GLN A 90 -10.96 -10.10 -13.92
C GLN A 90 -11.94 -10.86 -13.01
N GLN A 91 -11.54 -12.03 -12.51
CA GLN A 91 -12.37 -12.84 -11.64
C GLN A 91 -12.63 -12.15 -10.30
N LEU A 92 -11.65 -11.42 -9.76
CA LEU A 92 -11.83 -10.57 -8.58
C LEU A 92 -12.86 -9.46 -8.84
N LEU A 93 -12.79 -8.77 -9.98
CA LEU A 93 -13.74 -7.69 -10.31
C LEU A 93 -15.16 -8.22 -10.56
N VAL A 94 -15.30 -9.40 -11.17
CA VAL A 94 -16.59 -10.10 -11.27
C VAL A 94 -17.11 -10.46 -9.88
N SER A 95 -16.26 -11.02 -9.02
CA SER A 95 -16.60 -11.38 -7.63
C SER A 95 -16.96 -10.16 -6.79
N LEU A 96 -16.34 -9.01 -7.03
CA LEU A 96 -16.67 -7.73 -6.39
C LEU A 96 -18.10 -7.31 -6.73
N LYS A 97 -18.47 -7.39 -8.00
CA LYS A 97 -19.83 -7.06 -8.47
C LYS A 97 -20.86 -7.97 -7.81
N VAL A 98 -20.59 -9.28 -7.74
CA VAL A 98 -21.44 -10.27 -7.06
C VAL A 98 -21.57 -9.95 -5.57
N ALA A 99 -20.44 -9.72 -4.87
CA ALA A 99 -20.45 -9.40 -3.44
C ALA A 99 -21.23 -8.12 -3.11
N ILE A 100 -21.17 -7.09 -3.98
CA ILE A 100 -21.98 -5.87 -3.83
C ILE A 100 -23.47 -6.18 -3.96
N LEU A 101 -23.87 -6.99 -4.94
CA LEU A 101 -25.28 -7.35 -5.17
C LEU A 101 -25.85 -8.21 -4.04
N ASP A 102 -25.02 -9.08 -3.45
CA ASP A 102 -25.38 -9.95 -2.33
C ASP A 102 -25.33 -9.23 -0.97
N GLY A 103 -24.87 -7.97 -0.94
CA GLY A 103 -24.68 -7.21 0.29
C GLY A 103 -23.52 -7.68 1.17
N ASP A 104 -22.63 -8.53 0.66
CA ASP A 104 -21.41 -8.97 1.35
C ASP A 104 -20.32 -7.91 1.26
N SER A 105 -20.53 -6.86 2.06
CA SER A 105 -19.62 -5.72 2.18
C SER A 105 -18.20 -6.11 2.58
N ALA A 106 -18.04 -7.14 3.41
CA ALA A 106 -16.75 -7.62 3.89
C ALA A 106 -15.94 -8.28 2.77
N THR A 107 -16.56 -9.13 1.95
CA THR A 107 -15.90 -9.70 0.76
C THR A 107 -15.57 -8.61 -0.25
N ALA A 108 -16.49 -7.67 -0.51
CA ALA A 108 -16.22 -6.56 -1.40
C ALA A 108 -15.03 -5.69 -0.93
N ALA A 109 -14.96 -5.35 0.36
CA ALA A 109 -13.84 -4.61 0.94
C ALA A 109 -12.51 -5.39 0.85
N ALA A 110 -12.53 -6.70 1.10
CA ALA A 110 -11.36 -7.56 0.97
C ALA A 110 -10.83 -7.64 -0.47
N ILE A 111 -11.71 -7.67 -1.48
CA ILE A 111 -11.31 -7.63 -2.90
C ILE A 111 -10.65 -6.29 -3.24
N LEU A 112 -11.23 -5.16 -2.78
CA LEU A 112 -10.61 -3.85 -2.96
C LEU A 112 -9.22 -3.79 -2.30
N PHE A 113 -9.07 -4.38 -1.13
CA PHE A 113 -7.80 -4.43 -0.41
C PHE A 113 -6.73 -5.24 -1.17
N LEU A 114 -7.07 -6.44 -1.64
CA LEU A 114 -6.14 -7.27 -2.43
C LEU A 114 -5.74 -6.62 -3.75
N SER A 115 -6.69 -5.98 -4.43
CA SER A 115 -6.48 -5.38 -5.75
C SER A 115 -5.78 -4.01 -5.69
N ASP A 116 -5.75 -3.35 -4.54
CA ASP A 116 -5.25 -1.97 -4.37
C ASP A 116 -3.84 -1.76 -4.92
N ARG A 117 -2.89 -2.64 -4.59
CA ARG A 117 -1.49 -2.46 -4.99
C ARG A 117 -1.33 -2.55 -6.52
N LEU A 118 -2.03 -3.49 -7.15
CA LEU A 118 -1.99 -3.67 -8.59
C LEU A 118 -2.67 -2.48 -9.30
N LEU A 119 -3.84 -2.09 -8.82
CA LEU A 119 -4.62 -0.99 -9.38
C LEU A 119 -3.95 0.38 -9.19
N TYR A 120 -3.06 0.52 -8.20
CA TYR A 120 -2.16 1.66 -8.12
C TYR A 120 -1.09 1.66 -9.20
N GLY A 121 -0.49 0.51 -9.51
CA GLY A 121 0.44 0.38 -10.64
C GLY A 121 -0.22 0.66 -11.99
N LEU A 122 -1.52 0.39 -12.11
CA LEU A 122 -2.33 0.64 -13.32
C LEU A 122 -2.98 2.04 -13.36
N ASP A 123 -2.65 2.93 -12.42
CA ASP A 123 -3.23 4.29 -12.30
C ASP A 123 -4.78 4.35 -12.25
N THR A 124 -5.40 3.33 -11.64
CA THR A 124 -6.87 3.23 -11.47
C THR A 124 -7.31 3.34 -10.00
N SER A 125 -6.40 3.76 -9.12
CA SER A 125 -6.67 3.93 -7.69
C SER A 125 -7.77 4.96 -7.40
N HIS A 126 -7.95 5.98 -8.24
CA HIS A 126 -9.01 6.97 -8.03
C HIS A 126 -10.41 6.32 -8.13
N GLN A 127 -10.62 5.46 -9.11
CA GLN A 127 -11.86 4.70 -9.30
C GLN A 127 -12.07 3.71 -8.15
N LEU A 128 -11.05 2.94 -7.79
CA LEU A 128 -11.10 2.00 -6.67
C LEU A 128 -11.47 2.72 -5.35
N LEU A 129 -10.86 3.87 -5.06
CA LEU A 129 -11.16 4.64 -3.85
C LEU A 129 -12.58 5.24 -3.85
N ARG A 130 -13.17 5.52 -5.02
CA ARG A 130 -14.59 5.91 -5.11
C ARG A 130 -15.51 4.76 -4.77
N VAL A 131 -15.22 3.55 -5.24
CA VAL A 131 -15.95 2.33 -4.87
C VAL A 131 -15.83 2.09 -3.37
N ALA A 132 -14.62 2.11 -2.82
CA ALA A 132 -14.36 2.01 -1.38
C ALA A 132 -15.16 3.02 -0.56
N LYS A 133 -15.22 4.28 -1.00
CA LYS A 133 -15.99 5.33 -0.33
C LYS A 133 -17.50 5.09 -0.41
N ALA A 134 -18.01 4.64 -1.56
CA ALA A 134 -19.43 4.32 -1.72
C ALA A 134 -19.84 3.12 -0.86
N LEU A 135 -18.98 2.10 -0.80
CA LEU A 135 -19.15 0.92 0.05
C LEU A 135 -19.22 1.31 1.53
N HIS A 136 -18.29 2.15 2.01
CA HIS A 136 -18.33 2.63 3.39
C HIS A 136 -19.55 3.51 3.71
N ARG A 137 -20.08 4.25 2.72
CA ARG A 137 -21.32 5.03 2.91
C ARG A 137 -22.54 4.14 3.09
N LEU A 138 -22.63 3.08 2.29
CA LEU A 138 -23.73 2.12 2.35
C LEU A 138 -23.64 1.24 3.59
N TRP A 139 -22.43 0.81 3.95
CA TRP A 139 -22.15 -0.05 5.10
C TRP A 139 -21.00 0.54 5.95
N PRO A 140 -21.30 1.48 6.87
CA PRO A 140 -20.28 2.16 7.68
C PRO A 140 -19.47 1.26 8.61
N ALA A 141 -20.05 0.12 9.02
CA ALA A 141 -19.41 -0.84 9.90
C ALA A 141 -18.32 -1.66 9.19
N THR A 142 -18.30 -1.70 7.86
CA THR A 142 -17.37 -2.52 7.09
C THR A 142 -15.93 -2.06 7.30
N PRO A 143 -15.04 -2.95 7.77
CA PRO A 143 -13.66 -2.59 8.01
C PRO A 143 -12.93 -2.31 6.70
N MET A 144 -12.24 -1.17 6.64
CA MET A 144 -11.44 -0.75 5.49
C MET A 144 -9.97 -0.83 5.86
N ALA A 145 -9.19 -1.57 5.07
CA ALA A 145 -7.78 -1.78 5.35
C ALA A 145 -6.99 -0.45 5.43
N PRO A 146 -6.06 -0.30 6.39
CA PRO A 146 -5.17 0.86 6.48
C PRO A 146 -4.43 1.15 5.16
N GLN A 147 -4.08 0.10 4.40
CA GLN A 147 -3.50 0.24 3.06
C GLN A 147 -4.35 1.11 2.13
N LEU A 148 -5.68 0.97 2.13
CA LEU A 148 -6.60 1.76 1.30
C LEU A 148 -6.68 3.22 1.78
N VAL A 149 -6.62 3.45 3.08
CA VAL A 149 -6.57 4.80 3.66
C VAL A 149 -5.28 5.50 3.26
N ILE A 150 -4.15 4.81 3.37
CA ILE A 150 -2.83 5.33 2.93
C ILE A 150 -2.79 5.50 1.41
N ARG A 151 -3.48 4.66 0.63
CA ARG A 151 -3.64 4.86 -0.81
C ARG A 151 -4.28 6.21 -1.11
N GLN A 152 -5.31 6.59 -0.35
CA GLN A 152 -5.95 7.90 -0.52
C GLN A 152 -4.96 9.05 -0.26
N ALA A 153 -4.09 8.92 0.73
CA ALA A 153 -3.02 9.89 0.97
C ALA A 153 -2.03 9.97 -0.19
N ARG A 154 -1.58 8.81 -0.73
CA ARG A 154 -0.68 8.75 -1.89
C ARG A 154 -1.30 9.38 -3.14
N VAL A 155 -2.56 9.09 -3.45
CA VAL A 155 -3.28 9.72 -4.58
C VAL A 155 -3.39 11.24 -4.38
N ALA A 156 -3.68 11.70 -3.16
CA ALA A 156 -3.72 13.13 -2.85
C ALA A 156 -2.34 13.80 -3.02
N LEU A 157 -1.27 13.16 -2.55
CA LEU A 157 0.11 13.61 -2.73
C LEU A 157 0.49 13.74 -4.22
N ASN A 158 0.18 12.71 -5.01
CA ASN A 158 0.48 12.71 -6.45
C ASN A 158 -0.27 13.85 -7.16
N ALA A 159 -1.52 14.10 -6.78
CA ALA A 159 -2.33 15.22 -7.28
C ALA A 159 -1.95 16.61 -6.71
N GLY A 160 -0.88 16.72 -5.91
CA GLY A 160 -0.43 17.99 -5.31
C GLY A 160 -1.29 18.48 -4.13
N LYS A 161 -2.24 17.67 -3.64
CA LYS A 161 -3.12 18.00 -2.51
C LYS A 161 -2.44 17.64 -1.18
N LEU A 162 -1.30 18.29 -0.92
CA LEU A 162 -0.38 17.92 0.16
C LEU A 162 -1.03 17.99 1.55
N LEU A 163 -1.76 19.07 1.85
CA LEU A 163 -2.45 19.22 3.13
C LEU A 163 -3.48 18.10 3.39
N LYS A 164 -4.16 17.64 2.33
CA LYS A 164 -5.11 16.51 2.43
C LYS A 164 -4.38 15.21 2.73
N ALA A 165 -3.27 14.94 2.04
CA ALA A 165 -2.45 13.76 2.31
C ALA A 165 -1.94 13.79 3.75
N GLU A 166 -1.38 14.93 4.17
CA GLU A 166 -0.86 15.15 5.51
C GLU A 166 -1.92 14.95 6.60
N TYR A 167 -3.15 15.46 6.40
CA TYR A 167 -4.25 15.26 7.34
C TYR A 167 -4.56 13.77 7.57
N ILE A 168 -4.64 12.99 6.49
CA ILE A 168 -4.91 11.54 6.56
C ILE A 168 -3.79 10.83 7.33
N LEU A 169 -2.52 11.11 6.98
CA LEU A 169 -1.36 10.47 7.59
C LEU A 169 -1.20 10.86 9.06
N SER A 170 -1.34 12.15 9.38
CA SER A 170 -1.30 12.65 10.75
C SER A 170 -2.42 12.06 11.61
N SER A 171 -3.61 11.84 11.04
CA SER A 171 -4.69 11.15 11.75
C SER A 171 -4.26 9.74 12.14
N LEU A 172 -3.77 8.93 11.19
CA LEU A 172 -3.31 7.56 11.45
C LEU A 172 -2.13 7.52 12.43
N ILE A 173 -1.21 8.47 12.37
CA ILE A 173 -0.08 8.50 13.30
C ILE A 173 -0.56 8.80 14.73
N ARG A 174 -1.41 9.81 14.91
CA ARG A 174 -1.92 10.22 16.23
C ARG A 174 -2.86 9.18 16.85
N SER A 175 -3.56 8.40 16.03
CA SER A 175 -4.47 7.35 16.48
C SER A 175 -3.82 5.97 16.58
N GLU A 176 -2.49 5.89 16.66
CA GLU A 176 -1.75 4.62 16.77
C GLU A 176 -2.14 3.62 15.67
N GLY A 177 -2.20 4.13 14.44
CA GLY A 177 -2.59 3.37 13.25
C GLY A 177 -4.10 3.19 13.07
N ALA A 178 -4.94 3.46 14.07
CA ALA A 178 -6.36 3.11 14.03
C ALA A 178 -7.10 3.69 12.79
N ALA A 179 -7.75 2.81 12.04
CA ALA A 179 -8.44 3.12 10.78
C ALA A 179 -9.87 2.56 10.78
N GLY A 180 -10.84 3.39 11.19
CA GLY A 180 -12.26 2.98 11.24
C GLY A 180 -12.47 1.78 12.17
N SER A 181 -13.20 0.76 11.70
CA SER A 181 -13.47 -0.49 12.41
C SER A 181 -12.41 -1.59 12.18
N TRP A 182 -11.26 -1.25 11.59
CA TRP A 182 -10.18 -2.22 11.36
C TRP A 182 -9.58 -2.72 12.69
N LEU A 183 -9.49 -4.05 12.84
CA LEU A 183 -8.92 -4.69 14.02
C LEU A 183 -7.52 -5.22 13.69
N TYR A 184 -6.55 -4.81 14.50
CA TYR A 184 -5.17 -5.29 14.40
C TYR A 184 -5.01 -6.60 15.17
N ARG A 185 -4.32 -7.58 14.57
CA ARG A 185 -4.00 -8.86 15.22
C ARG A 185 -2.84 -8.72 16.19
N HIS A 186 -1.88 -7.88 15.85
CA HIS A 186 -0.70 -7.62 16.67
C HIS A 186 -0.46 -6.11 16.82
N GLU A 187 0.12 -5.70 17.95
CA GLU A 187 0.48 -4.29 18.17
C GLU A 187 1.56 -3.81 17.19
N SER A 188 2.44 -4.72 16.75
CA SER A 188 3.45 -4.44 15.73
C SER A 188 2.85 -3.99 14.39
N ASP A 189 1.63 -4.40 14.06
CA ASP A 189 0.95 -3.98 12.83
C ASP A 189 0.59 -2.49 12.85
N ARG A 190 0.34 -1.93 14.04
CA ARG A 190 0.12 -0.48 14.20
C ARG A 190 1.41 0.28 13.98
N VAL A 191 2.52 -0.22 14.54
CA VAL A 191 3.88 0.33 14.30
C VAL A 191 4.22 0.28 12.81
N LEU A 192 3.88 -0.80 12.12
CA LEU A 192 4.05 -0.92 10.66
C LEU A 192 3.24 0.16 9.92
N VAL A 193 1.96 0.34 10.25
CA VAL A 193 1.12 1.39 9.65
C VAL A 193 1.68 2.79 9.90
N GLN A 194 2.12 3.09 11.11
CA GLN A 194 2.76 4.37 11.44
C GLN A 194 4.06 4.57 10.67
N SER A 195 4.89 3.53 10.54
CA SER A 195 6.15 3.57 9.79
C SER A 195 5.91 3.90 8.31
N VAL A 196 4.92 3.28 7.69
CA VAL A 196 4.50 3.63 6.32
C VAL A 196 3.98 5.06 6.25
N CYS A 197 3.19 5.52 7.23
CA CYS A 197 2.70 6.90 7.24
C CYS A 197 3.84 7.92 7.33
N VAL A 198 4.81 7.68 8.21
CA VAL A 198 6.01 8.51 8.37
C VAL A 198 6.84 8.52 7.09
N GLN A 199 7.01 7.37 6.43
CA GLN A 199 7.66 7.28 5.12
C GLN A 199 6.98 8.20 4.09
N VAL A 200 5.64 8.13 3.98
CA VAL A 200 4.88 8.97 3.02
C VAL A 200 4.97 10.46 3.39
N ARG A 201 4.98 10.82 4.68
CA ARG A 201 5.23 12.20 5.10
C ARG A 201 6.62 12.68 4.68
N GLY A 202 7.62 11.80 4.76
CA GLY A 202 8.94 12.05 4.17
C GLY A 202 8.89 12.40 2.68
N GLN A 203 8.08 11.67 1.90
CA GLN A 203 7.86 11.97 0.47
C GLN A 203 7.13 13.31 0.24
N ILE A 204 6.22 13.71 1.15
CA ILE A 204 5.60 15.04 1.10
C ILE A 204 6.68 16.12 1.26
N LEU A 205 7.55 15.99 2.27
CA LEU A 205 8.63 16.95 2.52
C LEU A 205 9.68 16.96 1.41
N GLN A 206 10.02 15.80 0.85
CA GLN A 206 10.85 15.69 -0.35
C GLN A 206 10.27 16.51 -1.51
N LYS A 207 8.95 16.40 -1.77
CA LYS A 207 8.28 17.15 -2.84
C LYS A 207 8.25 18.66 -2.58
N LEU A 208 8.37 19.08 -1.32
CA LEU A 208 8.46 20.49 -0.91
C LEU A 208 9.91 21.02 -0.91
N GLY A 209 10.91 20.18 -1.20
CA GLY A 209 12.33 20.55 -1.13
C GLY A 209 12.87 20.70 0.29
N MET A 210 12.15 20.20 1.30
CA MET A 210 12.57 20.18 2.70
C MET A 210 13.45 18.96 2.96
N TRP A 211 14.65 18.95 2.37
CA TRP A 211 15.49 17.76 2.25
C TRP A 211 15.93 17.17 3.59
N HIS A 212 16.36 18.03 4.52
CA HIS A 212 16.84 17.60 5.83
C HIS A 212 15.71 16.92 6.64
N GLU A 213 14.56 17.58 6.76
CA GLU A 213 13.41 17.06 7.48
C GLU A 213 12.83 15.82 6.79
N ALA A 214 12.85 15.77 5.46
CA ALA A 214 12.47 14.57 4.73
C ALA A 214 13.38 13.40 5.10
N ALA A 215 14.71 13.57 5.04
CA ALA A 215 15.67 12.53 5.40
C ALA A 215 15.47 12.01 6.84
N GLU A 216 15.16 12.90 7.78
CA GLU A 216 14.86 12.56 9.18
C GLU A 216 13.60 11.71 9.32
N LEU A 217 12.54 12.00 8.55
CA LEU A 217 11.35 11.17 8.51
C LEU A 217 11.63 9.81 7.87
N LEU A 218 12.41 9.74 6.78
CA LEU A 218 12.78 8.46 6.18
C LEU A 218 13.60 7.61 7.15
N ARG A 219 14.57 8.21 7.86
CA ARG A 219 15.31 7.55 8.94
C ARG A 219 14.38 6.99 10.02
N THR A 220 13.42 7.80 10.47
CA THR A 220 12.42 7.37 11.47
C THR A 220 11.58 6.19 10.96
N SER A 221 11.17 6.22 9.69
CA SER A 221 10.43 5.09 9.09
C SER A 221 11.26 3.81 9.00
N ILE A 222 12.56 3.90 8.65
CA ILE A 222 13.47 2.75 8.61
C ILE A 222 13.61 2.13 10.01
N VAL A 223 13.82 2.96 11.04
CA VAL A 223 13.87 2.48 12.43
C VAL A 223 12.58 1.75 12.81
N GLY A 224 11.43 2.32 12.44
CA GLY A 224 10.12 1.69 12.68
C GLY A 224 9.96 0.34 11.96
N PHE A 225 10.38 0.24 10.71
CA PHE A 225 10.36 -1.03 9.96
C PHE A 225 11.31 -2.09 10.53
N LEU A 226 12.47 -1.67 11.03
CA LEU A 226 13.45 -2.56 11.67
C LEU A 226 13.05 -3.00 13.09
N ALA A 227 12.21 -2.23 13.78
CA ALA A 227 11.72 -2.52 15.13
C ALA A 227 10.59 -3.57 15.16
N LEU A 228 10.06 -3.97 13.99
CA LEU A 228 9.04 -5.01 13.91
C LEU A 228 9.61 -6.38 14.33
N PRO A 229 8.80 -7.30 14.90
CA PRO A 229 9.26 -8.65 15.26
C PRO A 229 9.91 -9.38 14.09
N GLN A 230 9.38 -9.16 12.89
CA GLN A 230 10.02 -9.50 11.63
C GLN A 230 10.17 -8.21 10.83
N PRO A 231 11.40 -7.72 10.57
CA PRO A 231 11.61 -6.46 9.88
C PRO A 231 10.95 -6.41 8.50
N ASP A 232 10.33 -5.27 8.17
CA ASP A 232 9.73 -5.06 6.85
C ASP A 232 10.82 -4.72 5.82
N LYS A 233 11.37 -5.74 5.16
CA LYS A 233 12.42 -5.56 4.14
C LYS A 233 11.95 -4.69 2.97
N LYS A 234 10.67 -4.77 2.61
CA LYS A 234 10.09 -3.96 1.53
C LYS A 234 10.00 -2.49 1.93
N GLY A 235 9.52 -2.21 3.13
CA GLY A 235 9.47 -0.87 3.71
C GLY A 235 10.86 -0.24 3.86
N VAL A 236 11.84 -1.01 4.35
CA VAL A 236 13.24 -0.59 4.46
C VAL A 236 13.83 -0.27 3.08
N SER A 237 13.70 -1.18 2.11
CA SER A 237 14.19 -0.98 0.73
C SER A 237 13.63 0.29 0.11
N ALA A 238 12.30 0.47 0.16
CA ALA A 238 11.65 1.65 -0.39
C ALA A 238 12.11 2.95 0.28
N SER A 239 12.27 2.94 1.62
CA SER A 239 12.73 4.12 2.37
C SER A 239 14.18 4.48 2.04
N LEU A 240 15.05 3.48 1.85
CA LEU A 240 16.44 3.69 1.45
C LEU A 240 16.55 4.25 0.03
N GLY A 241 15.72 3.78 -0.90
CA GLY A 241 15.64 4.36 -2.25
C GLY A 241 15.25 5.83 -2.22
N ILE A 242 14.20 6.18 -1.47
CA ILE A 242 13.77 7.58 -1.31
C ILE A 242 14.87 8.42 -0.62
N LEU A 243 15.54 7.86 0.38
CA LEU A 243 16.64 8.54 1.07
C LEU A 243 17.81 8.81 0.11
N ALA A 244 18.12 7.89 -0.79
CA ALA A 244 19.16 8.09 -1.80
C ALA A 244 18.84 9.29 -2.71
N ASP A 245 17.59 9.40 -3.19
CA ASP A 245 17.13 10.54 -3.99
C ASP A 245 17.26 11.87 -3.23
N ILE A 246 16.89 11.86 -1.94
CA ILE A 246 17.00 13.01 -1.06
C ILE A 246 18.47 13.40 -0.86
N CYS A 247 19.37 12.44 -0.63
CA CYS A 247 20.81 12.67 -0.50
C CYS A 247 21.44 13.19 -1.81
N ALA A 248 20.96 12.75 -2.97
CA ALA A 248 21.36 13.28 -4.27
C ALA A 248 20.87 14.72 -4.50
N SER A 249 19.77 15.12 -3.86
CA SER A 249 19.15 16.45 -4.01
C SER A 249 19.55 17.48 -2.94
N MET A 250 19.94 17.02 -1.75
CA MET A 250 20.26 17.91 -0.63
C MET A 250 21.59 18.65 -0.81
N SER A 251 21.73 19.79 -0.14
CA SER A 251 23.00 20.53 -0.08
C SER A 251 24.01 19.83 0.85
N GLU A 252 25.30 20.16 0.72
CA GLU A 252 26.32 19.70 1.69
C GLU A 252 26.02 20.19 3.12
N GLN A 253 25.44 21.38 3.25
CA GLN A 253 25.06 21.92 4.56
C GLN A 253 23.94 21.10 5.21
N ASP A 254 22.92 20.71 4.44
CA ASP A 254 21.84 19.87 4.94
C ASP A 254 22.33 18.46 5.26
N TYR A 255 23.24 17.94 4.44
CA TYR A 255 23.89 16.65 4.68
C TYR A 255 24.68 16.65 5.99
N GLU A 256 25.50 17.67 6.23
CA GLU A 256 26.26 17.78 7.47
C GLU A 256 25.34 17.94 8.70
N LYS A 257 24.22 18.65 8.59
CA LYS A 257 23.22 18.68 9.67
C LYS A 257 22.62 17.30 9.94
N PHE A 258 22.21 16.60 8.88
CA PHE A 258 21.62 15.26 8.97
C PHE A 258 22.60 14.25 9.58
N LYS A 259 23.85 14.28 9.13
CA LYS A 259 24.93 13.40 9.60
C LYS A 259 25.27 13.60 11.08
N ASN A 260 25.27 14.85 11.56
CA ASN A 260 25.69 15.19 12.92
C ASN A 260 24.56 15.08 13.97
N HIS A 261 23.36 14.61 13.59
CA HIS A 261 22.25 14.50 14.53
C HIS A 261 22.47 13.34 15.54
N PRO A 262 22.44 13.57 16.87
CA PRO A 262 22.89 12.62 17.91
C PRO A 262 22.10 11.30 18.09
N HIS A 263 21.15 10.95 17.22
CA HIS A 263 20.37 9.71 17.31
C HIS A 263 20.67 8.75 16.15
N VAL A 264 21.97 8.56 15.85
CA VAL A 264 22.46 7.74 14.74
C VAL A 264 22.28 6.24 15.05
N ALA A 265 21.09 5.70 14.77
CA ALA A 265 20.79 4.26 14.83
C ALA A 265 21.04 3.52 13.49
N LEU A 266 21.41 4.25 12.43
CA LEU A 266 21.77 3.68 11.14
C LEU A 266 23.26 3.94 10.94
N GLY A 267 24.12 2.97 11.23
CA GLY A 267 25.58 3.07 11.03
C GLY A 267 26.00 3.55 9.63
N LEU A 268 25.07 3.52 8.66
CA LEU A 268 25.14 4.13 7.33
C LEU A 268 25.70 5.55 7.27
N THR A 269 25.25 6.47 8.13
CA THR A 269 25.65 7.89 8.01
C THR A 269 27.01 8.19 8.62
N ARG A 270 27.47 7.37 9.57
CA ARG A 270 28.71 7.62 10.32
C ARG A 270 29.96 7.42 9.46
N ASP A 271 29.89 6.51 8.50
CA ASP A 271 31.03 6.09 7.69
C ASP A 271 31.11 6.81 6.33
N CYS A 272 30.05 7.53 5.93
CA CYS A 272 30.01 8.22 4.64
C CYS A 272 30.39 9.71 4.77
N ALA A 273 31.54 10.09 4.21
CA ALA A 273 32.01 11.48 4.25
C ALA A 273 31.20 12.44 3.35
N HIS A 274 30.55 11.93 2.30
CA HIS A 274 29.89 12.73 1.27
C HIS A 274 28.47 12.23 0.97
N ARG A 275 27.52 13.14 0.73
CA ARG A 275 26.10 12.81 0.50
C ARG A 275 25.86 11.81 -0.64
N LEU A 276 26.62 11.91 -1.73
CA LEU A 276 26.51 11.00 -2.87
C LEU A 276 27.01 9.59 -2.56
N LEU A 277 27.99 9.45 -1.65
CA LEU A 277 28.44 8.13 -1.20
C LEU A 277 27.36 7.47 -0.33
N LEU A 278 26.74 8.24 0.56
CA LEU A 278 25.60 7.75 1.33
C LEU A 278 24.45 7.33 0.40
N ALA A 279 24.14 8.13 -0.61
CA ALA A 279 23.10 7.80 -1.59
C ALA A 279 23.43 6.50 -2.37
N ALA A 280 24.69 6.30 -2.78
CA ALA A 280 25.11 5.06 -3.43
C ALA A 280 25.00 3.84 -2.50
N GLU A 281 25.42 3.95 -1.24
CA GLU A 281 25.29 2.85 -0.27
C GLU A 281 23.82 2.57 0.05
N ALA A 282 22.98 3.61 0.17
CA ALA A 282 21.54 3.48 0.34
C ALA A 282 20.89 2.74 -0.84
N CYS A 283 21.25 3.05 -2.08
CA CYS A 283 20.80 2.32 -3.27
C CYS A 283 21.23 0.84 -3.25
N LYS A 284 22.49 0.57 -2.90
CA LYS A 284 23.02 -0.79 -2.79
C LYS A 284 22.24 -1.60 -1.75
N LEU A 285 22.00 -1.04 -0.57
CA LEU A 285 21.18 -1.70 0.45
C LEU A 285 19.72 -1.84 0.01
N ALA A 286 19.13 -0.82 -0.60
CA ALA A 286 17.76 -0.90 -1.12
C ALA A 286 17.59 -2.09 -2.08
N ALA A 287 18.53 -2.29 -3.01
CA ALA A 287 18.55 -3.44 -3.90
C ALA A 287 18.73 -4.77 -3.15
N ALA A 288 19.60 -4.80 -2.13
CA ALA A 288 19.83 -6.00 -1.32
C ALA A 288 18.60 -6.42 -0.48
N PHE A 289 17.76 -5.47 -0.06
CA PHE A 289 16.52 -5.74 0.67
C PHE A 289 15.33 -6.14 -0.20
N SER A 290 15.39 -5.90 -1.53
CA SER A 290 14.32 -6.26 -2.47
C SER A 290 14.81 -7.05 -3.70
N PRO A 291 15.67 -8.08 -3.54
CA PRO A 291 16.35 -8.73 -4.66
C PRO A 291 15.38 -9.48 -5.59
N TYR A 292 14.16 -9.76 -5.13
CA TYR A 292 13.13 -10.49 -5.86
C TYR A 292 12.12 -9.57 -6.57
N THR A 293 12.35 -8.27 -6.58
CA THR A 293 11.54 -7.29 -7.32
C THR A 293 12.45 -6.57 -8.32
N PRO A 294 12.60 -7.10 -9.56
CA PRO A 294 13.57 -6.60 -10.54
C PRO A 294 13.44 -5.11 -10.83
N LEU A 295 12.21 -4.57 -10.86
CA LEU A 295 11.97 -3.14 -11.08
C LEU A 295 12.62 -2.28 -9.97
N PHE A 296 12.49 -2.67 -8.70
CA PHE A 296 13.07 -1.91 -7.59
C PHE A 296 14.60 -1.99 -7.58
N VAL A 297 15.16 -3.17 -7.91
CA VAL A 297 16.60 -3.33 -8.08
C VAL A 297 17.11 -2.44 -9.21
N LEU A 298 16.44 -2.45 -10.37
CA LEU A 298 16.81 -1.61 -11.50
C LEU A 298 16.75 -0.13 -11.14
N THR A 299 15.65 0.35 -10.54
CA THR A 299 15.52 1.75 -10.12
C THR A 299 16.63 2.16 -9.15
N ALA A 300 16.95 1.33 -8.17
CA ALA A 300 18.02 1.63 -7.21
C ALA A 300 19.40 1.71 -7.89
N MET A 301 19.69 0.85 -8.87
CA MET A 301 20.96 0.86 -9.60
C MET A 301 21.05 1.98 -10.64
N MET A 302 19.93 2.45 -11.19
CA MET A 302 19.88 3.50 -12.21
C MET A 302 20.12 4.92 -11.66
N LEU A 303 20.06 5.15 -10.35
CA LEU A 303 20.23 6.49 -9.78
C LEU A 303 21.61 7.13 -10.04
N PHE A 304 22.61 6.30 -10.37
CA PHE A 304 24.01 6.70 -10.57
C PHE A 304 24.58 6.33 -11.94
N CYS A 305 23.74 5.84 -12.87
CA CYS A 305 24.11 5.59 -14.26
C CYS A 305 23.75 6.81 -15.13
#